data_AF-A0A6M0GAF3-F1
#
_entry.id   AF-A0A6M0GAF3-F1
#
_cell.length_a   1.000
_cell.length_b   1.000
_cell.length_c   1.000
_cell.angle_alpha   90.00
_cell.angle_beta   90.00
_cell.angle_gamma   90.00
#
_symmetry.space_group_name_H-M   'P 1'
#
loop_
_entity.id
_entity.type
_entity.pdbx_description
1 polymer ?
#
loop_
_entity_poly.entity_id
_entity_poly.type
_entity_poly.pdbx_seq_one_letter_code
_entity_poly.pdbx_strand_id
1 'polypeptide(L)'
;MIKLRLKRYGKKREVSYRIVAINSSNRRDGRPLEEVGFYNPRSDETRLDVPAIVKWLKNGAQPTDTVRSILHKANVFEQINV
;
A
#
# COMPACT_ATOMS: atom_id res chain seq x y z
N MET A 1 4.56 11.32 9.95
CA MET A 1 3.59 11.39 8.82
C MET A 1 3.06 10.01 8.52
N ILE A 2 1.83 9.90 8.02
CA ILE A 2 1.25 8.62 7.60
C ILE A 2 1.78 8.31 6.19
N LYS A 3 2.27 7.08 6.01
CA LYS A 3 2.75 6.58 4.72
C LYS A 3 2.00 5.33 4.31
N LEU A 4 1.71 5.24 3.02
CA LEU A 4 1.32 4.00 2.37
C LEU A 4 2.58 3.28 1.88
N ARG A 5 2.91 2.17 2.52
CA ARG A 5 4.16 1.42 2.24
C ARG A 5 3.94 -0.08 2.23
N LEU A 6 4.91 -0.79 1.68
CA LEU A 6 4.92 -2.25 1.64
C LEU A 6 5.44 -2.83 2.98
N LYS A 7 4.63 -3.67 3.60
CA LYS A 7 5.03 -4.56 4.70
C LYS A 7 5.35 -5.92 4.11
N ARG A 8 6.57 -6.41 4.34
CA ARG A 8 7.00 -7.72 3.82
C ARG A 8 6.28 -8.83 4.57
N TYR A 9 5.79 -9.81 3.83
CA TYR A 9 5.16 -11.03 4.30
C TYR A 9 5.65 -12.23 3.47
N GLY A 10 5.29 -13.43 3.90
CA GLY A 10 5.66 -14.67 3.21
C GLY A 10 6.98 -15.27 3.66
N LYS A 11 7.47 -16.25 2.90
CA LYS A 11 8.62 -17.09 3.26
C LYS A 11 9.90 -16.61 2.57
N LYS A 12 11.04 -17.18 2.97
CA LYS A 12 12.30 -17.00 2.25
C LYS A 12 12.10 -17.45 0.79
N ARG A 13 12.49 -16.60 -0.17
CA ARG A 13 12.31 -16.80 -1.63
C ARG A 13 10.85 -16.82 -2.13
N GLU A 14 9.88 -16.59 -1.26
CA GLU A 14 8.45 -16.49 -1.59
C GLU A 14 7.88 -15.26 -0.90
N VAL A 15 8.34 -14.09 -1.36
CA VAL A 15 7.96 -12.82 -0.75
C VAL A 15 6.62 -12.34 -1.30
N SER A 16 5.78 -11.90 -0.39
CA SER A 16 4.56 -11.15 -0.70
C SER A 16 4.55 -9.90 0.15
N TYR A 17 3.73 -8.93 -0.20
CA TYR A 17 3.70 -7.64 0.46
C TYR A 17 2.27 -7.27 0.78
N ARG A 18 2.05 -6.71 1.95
CA ARG A 18 0.81 -6.01 2.29
C ARG A 18 1.03 -4.52 2.09
N ILE A 19 0.07 -3.83 1.49
CA ILE A 19 0.07 -2.38 1.41
C ILE A 19 -0.62 -1.90 2.68
N VAL A 20 0.09 -1.10 3.48
CA VAL A 20 -0.39 -0.69 4.80
C VAL A 20 -0.30 0.81 4.98
N ALA A 21 -1.30 1.37 5.67
CA ALA A 21 -1.27 2.72 6.21
C ALA A 21 -0.63 2.69 7.60
N ILE A 22 0.50 3.36 7.77
CA ILE A 22 1.24 3.38 9.04
C ILE A 22 2.03 4.66 9.21
N ASN A 23 2.29 5.04 10.47
CA ASN A 23 3.23 6.11 10.79
C ASN A 23 4.64 5.77 10.28
N SER A 24 5.28 6.74 9.65
CA SER A 24 6.61 6.61 9.05
C SER A 24 7.69 6.15 10.03
N SER A 25 7.58 6.54 11.29
CA SER A 25 8.54 6.23 12.36
C SER A 25 8.46 4.78 12.83
N ASN A 26 7.39 4.05 12.50
CA ASN A 26 7.23 2.67 12.92
C ASN A 26 8.13 1.74 12.10
N ARG A 27 8.62 0.67 12.74
CA ARG A 27 9.36 -0.42 12.07
C ARG A 27 8.56 -1.01 10.90
N ARG A 28 9.24 -1.54 9.88
CA ARG A 28 8.61 -2.13 8.67
C ARG A 28 7.49 -3.10 9.00
N ASP A 29 7.75 -4.02 9.93
CA ASP A 29 6.84 -5.11 10.28
C ASP A 29 5.91 -4.77 11.46
N GLY A 30 5.84 -3.48 11.84
CA GLY A 30 5.03 -2.99 12.94
C GLY A 30 3.52 -3.16 12.73
N ARG A 31 2.76 -2.82 13.76
CA ARG A 31 1.29 -2.79 13.70
C ARG A 31 0.85 -1.61 12.82
N PRO A 32 0.15 -1.87 11.69
CA PRO A 32 -0.41 -0.81 10.86
C PRO A 32 -1.68 -0.22 11.49
N LEU A 33 -2.06 0.97 11.04
CA LEU A 33 -3.38 1.54 11.34
C LEU A 33 -4.45 0.77 10.57
N GLU A 34 -4.17 0.49 9.30
CA GLU A 34 -5.07 -0.23 8.40
C GLU A 34 -4.25 -0.95 7.32
N GLU A 35 -4.71 -2.14 6.91
CA GLU A 35 -4.19 -2.87 5.76
C GLU A 35 -5.11 -2.59 4.58
N VAL A 36 -4.59 -2.00 3.52
CA VAL A 36 -5.38 -1.45 2.41
C VAL A 36 -5.14 -2.18 1.09
N GLY A 37 -4.33 -3.23 1.11
CA GLY A 37 -4.09 -4.05 -0.07
C GLY A 37 -3.01 -5.10 0.11
N PHE A 38 -2.78 -5.82 -0.98
CA PHE A 38 -1.84 -6.92 -1.11
C PHE A 38 -1.16 -6.86 -2.48
N TYR A 39 0.11 -7.22 -2.51
CA TYR A 39 0.92 -7.28 -3.71
C TYR A 39 1.86 -8.48 -3.66
N ASN A 40 1.81 -9.33 -4.68
CA ASN A 40 2.74 -10.42 -4.86
C ASN A 40 3.51 -10.24 -6.18
N PRO A 41 4.81 -9.89 -6.14
CA PRO A 41 5.58 -9.67 -7.37
C PRO A 41 5.81 -10.96 -8.17
N ARG A 42 5.64 -12.15 -7.57
CA ARG A 42 5.91 -13.42 -8.23
C ARG A 42 4.76 -13.88 -9.12
N SER A 43 3.53 -13.69 -8.63
CA SER A 43 2.31 -14.01 -9.38
C SER A 43 1.72 -12.79 -10.10
N ASP A 44 2.35 -11.63 -9.97
CA ASP A 44 1.84 -10.32 -10.37
C ASP A 44 0.42 -10.02 -9.81
N GLU A 45 0.06 -10.69 -8.72
CA GLU A 45 -1.24 -10.53 -8.10
C GLU A 45 -1.28 -9.26 -7.26
N THR A 46 -2.24 -8.40 -7.56
CA THR A 46 -2.46 -7.15 -6.83
C THR A 46 -3.92 -7.07 -6.41
N ARG A 47 -4.16 -6.89 -5.11
CA ARG A 47 -5.50 -6.67 -4.55
C ARG A 47 -5.49 -5.35 -3.79
N LEU A 48 -6.35 -4.41 -4.17
CA LEU A 48 -6.40 -3.07 -3.59
C LEU A 48 -7.78 -2.82 -3.02
N ASP A 49 -7.85 -2.35 -1.77
CA ASP A 49 -9.05 -1.73 -1.23
C ASP A 49 -9.05 -0.26 -1.63
N VAL A 50 -9.62 0.01 -2.81
CA VAL A 50 -9.60 1.35 -3.41
C VAL A 50 -10.29 2.40 -2.51
N PRO A 51 -11.49 2.15 -1.93
CA PRO A 51 -12.11 3.08 -0.98
C PRO A 51 -11.21 3.45 0.20
N ALA A 52 -10.56 2.46 0.83
CA ALA A 52 -9.66 2.72 1.95
C ALA A 52 -8.41 3.51 1.52
N ILE A 53 -7.82 3.17 0.38
CA ILE A 53 -6.66 3.88 -0.17
C ILE A 53 -7.00 5.35 -0.47
N VAL A 54 -8.12 5.60 -1.15
CA VAL A 54 -8.58 6.96 -1.48
C VAL A 54 -8.79 7.79 -0.21
N LYS A 55 -9.42 7.21 0.83
CA LYS A 55 -9.59 7.86 2.14
C LYS A 55 -8.25 8.30 2.73
N TRP A 56 -7.25 7.42 2.74
CA TRP A 56 -5.93 7.75 3.28
C TRP A 56 -5.19 8.81 2.45
N LEU A 57 -5.28 8.73 1.12
CA LEU A 57 -4.69 9.72 0.23
C LEU A 57 -5.34 11.11 0.40
N LYS A 58 -6.67 11.18 0.50
CA LYS A 58 -7.41 12.43 0.79
C LYS A 58 -7.03 13.01 2.16
N ASN A 59 -6.73 12.16 3.14
CA ASN A 59 -6.23 12.56 4.46
C ASN A 59 -4.74 12.93 4.48
N GLY A 60 -4.06 13.00 3.32
CA GLY A 60 -2.67 13.43 3.20
C GLY A 60 -1.63 12.32 3.40
N ALA A 61 -2.02 11.05 3.38
CA ALA A 61 -1.06 9.96 3.42
C ALA A 61 -0.18 9.95 2.17
N GLN A 62 1.13 9.78 2.36
CA GLN A 62 2.10 9.80 1.26
C GLN A 62 2.48 8.38 0.84
N PRO A 63 2.23 7.96 -0.41
CA PRO A 63 2.69 6.66 -0.89
C PRO A 63 4.20 6.64 -1.14
N THR A 64 4.84 5.51 -0.86
CA THR A 64 6.21 5.21 -1.31
C THR A 64 6.26 4.99 -2.82
N ASP A 65 7.42 5.14 -3.47
CA ASP A 65 7.52 5.13 -4.94
C ASP A 65 6.97 3.84 -5.57
N THR A 66 7.29 2.66 -5.02
CA THR A 66 6.72 1.38 -5.50
C THR A 66 5.20 1.32 -5.33
N VAL A 67 4.67 1.79 -4.19
CA VAL A 67 3.22 1.84 -3.97
C VAL A 67 2.59 2.83 -4.94
N ARG A 68 3.20 3.99 -5.19
CA ARG A 68 2.73 4.96 -6.18
C ARG A 68 2.65 4.32 -7.57
N SER A 69 3.66 3.56 -8.00
CA SER A 69 3.61 2.83 -9.27
C SER A 69 2.50 1.79 -9.33
N ILE A 70 2.26 1.04 -8.24
CA ILE A 70 1.15 0.08 -8.16
C ILE A 70 -0.20 0.80 -8.28
N LEU A 71 -0.38 1.91 -7.56
CA LEU A 71 -1.61 2.70 -7.60
C LEU A 71 -1.85 3.37 -8.97
N HIS A 72 -0.77 3.79 -9.64
CA HIS A 72 -0.85 4.29 -11.02
C HIS A 72 -1.30 3.20 -12.00
N LYS A 73 -0.73 2.00 -11.92
CA LYS A 73 -1.14 0.86 -12.76
C LYS A 73 -2.62 0.49 -12.57
N ALA A 74 -3.16 0.73 -11.37
CA ALA A 74 -4.54 0.46 -11.01
C ALA A 74 -5.48 1.67 -11.20
N ASN A 75 -5.02 2.77 -11.80
CA ASN A 75 -5.78 4.00 -12.05
C ASN A 75 -6.48 4.58 -10.80
N VAL A 76 -5.92 4.38 -9.60
CA VAL A 76 -6.56 4.82 -8.34
C VAL A 76 -6.57 6.35 -8.21
N PHE A 77 -5.58 7.04 -8.77
CA PHE A 77 -5.49 8.49 -8.71
C PHE A 77 -6.61 9.20 -9.48
N GLU A 78 -7.21 8.56 -10.49
CA GLU A 78 -8.35 9.12 -11.21
C GLU A 78 -9.56 9.30 -10.29
N GLN A 79 -9.76 8.38 -9.34
CA GLN A 79 -10.89 8.41 -8.38
C GLN A 79 -10.74 9.46 -7.28
N ILE A 80 -9.57 10.11 -7.16
CA ILE A 80 -9.33 11.17 -6.18
C ILE A 80 -9.72 12.52 -6.73
N ASN A 81 -9.58 12.70 -8.05
CA ASN A 81 -9.83 13.94 -8.78
C ASN A 81 -11.28 14.08 -9.29
N VAL A 82 -12.13 13.10 -8.97
CA VAL A 82 -13.61 13.18 -9.07
C VAL A 82 -14.16 13.63 -7.72
#